data_AF-A0A2E1JKB1-F1
#
_entry.id   AF-A0A2E1JKB1-F1
#
_cell.length_a   1.000
_cell.length_b   1.000
_cell.length_c   1.000
_cell.angle_alpha   90.00
_cell.angle_beta   90.00
_cell.angle_gamma   90.00
#
_symmetry.space_group_name_H-M   'P 1'
#
loop_
_entity.id
_entity.type
_entity.pdbx_description
1 polymer ?
#
loop_
_entity_poly.entity_id
_entity_poly.type
_entity_poly.pdbx_seq_one_letter_code
_entity_poly.pdbx_strand_id
1 'polypeptide(L)'
;MLSVKKLIFVTNSFILLLFLNKIILYFQGRTNEVMFFLWFLPFFVFYFLSKNLNIKSYQSFCFVLLIYFLFISLKVFGMKPYIFDIFELILIVSFFIHCSFAPRIIRKSLLSNTLDKNSNNTII
;
A
#
# COMPACT_ATOMS: atom_id res chain seq x y z
N MET A 1 -14.21 10.72 -11.21
CA MET A 1 -12.99 11.32 -10.61
C MET A 1 -12.81 11.14 -9.09
N LEU A 2 -13.87 11.13 -8.27
CA LEU A 2 -13.75 11.12 -6.79
C LEU A 2 -13.12 9.83 -6.20
N SER A 3 -13.30 8.66 -6.83
CA SER A 3 -12.80 7.38 -6.31
C SER A 3 -11.28 7.23 -6.39
N VAL A 4 -10.65 7.79 -7.43
CA VAL A 4 -9.21 7.66 -7.69
C VAL A 4 -8.39 8.56 -6.76
N LYS A 5 -8.84 9.80 -6.54
CA LYS A 5 -8.21 10.70 -5.56
C LYS A 5 -8.28 10.11 -4.15
N LYS A 6 -9.43 9.54 -3.78
CA LYS A 6 -9.59 8.80 -2.51
C LYS A 6 -8.65 7.60 -2.42
N LEU A 7 -8.47 6.83 -3.50
CA LEU A 7 -7.54 5.70 -3.54
C LEU A 7 -6.11 6.13 -3.22
N ILE A 8 -5.59 7.15 -3.91
CA ILE A 8 -4.23 7.68 -3.69
C ILE A 8 -4.09 8.21 -2.26
N PHE A 9 -5.09 8.96 -1.78
CA PHE A 9 -5.08 9.48 -0.41
C PHE A 9 -4.98 8.36 0.63
N VAL A 10 -5.82 7.34 0.52
CA VAL A 10 -5.81 6.19 1.44
C VAL A 10 -4.48 5.42 1.34
N THR A 11 -3.94 5.23 0.13
CA THR A 11 -2.62 4.61 -0.07
C THR A 11 -1.52 5.39 0.65
N ASN A 12 -1.49 6.73 0.52
CA ASN A 12 -0.50 7.56 1.19
C ASN A 12 -0.66 7.51 2.72
N SER A 13 -1.89 7.48 3.23
CA SER A 13 -2.16 7.33 4.66
C SER A 13 -1.64 6.00 5.21
N PHE A 14 -1.81 4.90 4.48
CA PHE A 14 -1.23 3.60 4.88
C PHE A 14 0.29 3.61 4.90
N ILE A 15 0.93 4.18 3.88
CA ILE A 15 2.40 4.30 3.81
C ILE A 15 2.90 5.14 5.00
N LEU A 16 2.25 6.26 5.30
CA LEU A 16 2.60 7.13 6.43
C LEU A 16 2.45 6.38 7.76
N LEU A 17 1.33 5.69 7.99
CA LEU A 17 1.10 4.95 9.24
C LEU A 17 2.13 3.84 9.43
N LEU A 18 2.43 3.06 8.38
CA LEU A 18 3.44 2.02 8.43
C LEU A 18 4.83 2.58 8.71
N PHE A 19 5.17 3.71 8.08
CA PHE A 19 6.44 4.40 8.33
C PHE A 19 6.57 4.88 9.78
N LEU A 20 5.55 5.56 10.32
CA LEU A 20 5.53 6.00 11.71
C LEU A 20 5.64 4.83 12.68
N ASN A 21 4.91 3.75 12.43
CA ASN A 21 4.99 2.53 13.25
C ASN A 21 6.39 1.92 13.24
N LYS A 22 7.04 1.88 12.07
CA LYS A 22 8.40 1.36 11.93
C LYS A 22 9.44 2.23 12.66
N ILE A 23 9.27 3.55 12.65
CA ILE A 23 10.12 4.48 13.41
C ILE A 23 10.02 4.21 14.91
N ILE A 24 8.81 4.00 15.43
CA ILE A 24 8.60 3.68 16.86
C ILE A 24 9.34 2.39 17.22
N LEU A 25 9.22 1.35 16.38
CA LEU A 25 9.92 0.08 16.58
C LEU A 25 11.44 0.20 16.48
N TYR A 26 11.94 1.11 15.66
CA TYR A 26 13.37 1.42 15.54
C TYR A 26 13.90 2.07 16.83
N PHE A 27 13.25 3.12 17.35
CA PHE A 27 13.65 3.79 18.60
C PHE A 27 13.61 2.87 19.82
N GLN A 28 12.75 1.85 19.81
CA GLN A 28 12.68 0.84 20.87
C GLN A 28 13.72 -0.27 20.74
N GLY A 29 14.61 -0.21 19.74
CA GLY A 29 15.66 -1.21 19.51
C GLY A 29 15.13 -2.57 19.04
N ARG A 30 13.87 -2.65 18.57
CA ARG A 30 13.25 -3.91 18.11
C ARG A 30 13.51 -4.21 16.63
N THR A 31 14.17 -3.29 15.92
CA THR A 31 14.49 -3.41 14.49
C THR A 31 15.89 -2.86 14.24
N ASN A 32 16.73 -3.62 13.53
CA ASN A 32 18.06 -3.14 13.13
C ASN A 32 17.95 -2.02 12.08
N GLU A 33 18.93 -1.12 12.07
CA GLU A 33 19.05 -0.03 11.09
C GLU A 33 18.95 -0.54 9.64
N VAL A 34 19.70 -1.60 9.31
CA VAL A 34 19.68 -2.20 7.97
C VAL A 34 18.29 -2.73 7.61
N MET A 35 17.61 -3.38 8.55
CA MET A 35 16.26 -3.89 8.33
C MET A 35 15.24 -2.77 8.20
N PHE A 36 15.42 -1.65 8.88
CA PHE A 36 14.57 -0.47 8.73
C PHE A 36 14.65 0.09 7.29
N PHE A 37 15.85 0.30 6.76
CA PHE A 37 16.03 0.81 5.39
C PHE A 37 15.55 -0.17 4.32
N LEU A 38 15.86 -1.46 4.48
CA LEU A 38 15.38 -2.50 3.58
C LEU A 38 13.86 -2.53 3.54
N TRP A 39 13.22 -2.37 4.71
CA TRP A 39 11.77 -2.35 4.81
C TRP A 39 11.17 -1.15 4.05
N PHE A 40 11.77 0.02 4.18
CA PHE A 40 11.25 1.27 3.62
C PHE A 40 11.36 1.36 2.08
N LEU A 41 12.41 0.76 1.50
CA LEU A 41 12.75 0.91 0.08
C LEU A 41 11.58 0.61 -0.88
N PRO A 42 10.88 -0.53 -0.79
CA PRO A 42 9.77 -0.80 -1.69
C PRO A 42 8.54 0.07 -1.44
N PHE A 43 8.30 0.57 -0.21
CA PHE A 43 7.23 1.55 0.03
C PHE A 43 7.54 2.89 -0.65
N PHE A 44 8.81 3.31 -0.63
CA PHE A 44 9.26 4.51 -1.30
C PHE A 44 9.09 4.41 -2.82
N VAL A 45 9.52 3.30 -3.43
CA VAL A 45 9.30 3.05 -4.86
C VAL A 45 7.81 3.02 -5.20
N PHE A 46 7.01 2.34 -4.37
CA PHE A 46 5.57 2.24 -4.59
C PHE A 46 4.84 3.57 -4.48
N TYR A 47 5.28 4.47 -3.60
CA TYR A 47 4.72 5.82 -3.49
C TYR A 47 4.75 6.56 -4.83
N PHE A 48 5.87 6.53 -5.56
CA PHE A 48 5.94 7.13 -6.90
C PHE A 48 5.08 6.39 -7.92
N LEU A 49 5.12 5.06 -7.93
CA LEU A 49 4.35 4.25 -8.88
C LEU A 49 2.83 4.40 -8.70
N SER A 50 2.35 4.60 -7.47
CA SER A 50 0.91 4.73 -7.16
C SER A 50 0.28 5.97 -7.80
N LYS A 51 1.06 7.06 -7.96
CA LYS A 51 0.59 8.31 -8.60
C LYS A 51 0.25 8.12 -10.07
N ASN A 52 0.92 7.18 -10.74
CA ASN A 52 0.71 6.89 -12.16
C ASN A 52 -0.50 5.96 -12.40
N LEU A 53 -1.22 5.56 -11.35
CA LEU A 53 -2.43 4.70 -11.43
C LEU A 53 -2.21 3.41 -12.23
N ASN A 54 -0.99 2.90 -12.24
CA ASN A 54 -0.67 1.71 -13.00
C ASN A 54 -1.17 0.46 -12.27
N ILE A 55 -2.12 -0.25 -12.89
CA ILE A 55 -2.74 -1.47 -12.33
C ILE A 55 -1.67 -2.52 -11.99
N LYS A 56 -0.65 -2.68 -12.85
CA LYS A 56 0.43 -3.65 -12.66
C LYS A 56 1.25 -3.34 -11.41
N SER A 57 1.45 -2.05 -11.10
CA SER A 57 2.19 -1.62 -9.92
C SER A 57 1.48 -1.99 -8.62
N TYR A 58 0.16 -1.78 -8.54
CA TYR A 58 -0.63 -2.20 -7.38
C TYR A 58 -0.61 -3.71 -7.17
N GLN A 59 -0.74 -4.48 -8.26
CA GLN A 59 -0.69 -5.94 -8.19
C GLN A 59 0.70 -6.45 -7.79
N SER A 60 1.77 -5.91 -8.36
CA SER A 60 3.15 -6.25 -7.98
C SER A 60 3.43 -5.93 -6.50
N PHE A 61 2.90 -4.81 -6.01
CA PHE A 61 3.09 -4.39 -4.64
C PHE A 61 2.36 -5.29 -3.63
N CYS A 62 1.22 -5.89 -4.00
CA CYS A 62 0.57 -6.91 -3.18
C CYS A 62 1.50 -8.09 -2.88
N PHE A 63 2.38 -8.50 -3.81
CA PHE A 63 3.36 -9.55 -3.55
C PHE A 63 4.41 -9.10 -2.52
N VAL A 64 4.87 -7.85 -2.60
CA VAL A 64 5.80 -7.28 -1.61
C VAL A 64 5.15 -7.26 -0.22
N LEU A 65 3.91 -6.79 -0.12
CA LEU A 65 3.15 -6.79 1.13
C LEU A 65 2.97 -8.21 1.69
N LEU A 66 2.81 -9.22 0.83
CA LEU A 66 2.67 -10.61 1.25
C LEU A 66 3.97 -11.18 1.83
N ILE A 67 5.13 -10.82 1.26
CA ILE A 67 6.44 -11.14 1.85
C ILE A 67 6.58 -10.47 3.22
N TYR A 68 6.19 -9.20 3.34
CA TYR A 68 6.24 -8.52 4.64
C TYR A 68 5.27 -9.07 5.67
N PHE A 69 4.09 -9.49 5.24
CA PHE A 69 3.13 -10.20 6.07
C PHE A 69 3.76 -11.48 6.65
N LEU A 70 4.52 -12.23 5.86
CA LEU A 70 5.22 -13.42 6.34
C LEU A 70 6.24 -13.08 7.43
N PHE A 71 7.10 -12.08 7.20
CA PHE A 71 8.12 -11.67 8.17
C PHE A 71 7.52 -11.16 9.48
N ILE A 72 6.49 -10.32 9.42
CA ILE A 72 5.88 -9.78 10.64
C ILE A 72 5.09 -10.85 11.39
N SER A 73 4.46 -11.79 10.69
CA SER A 73 3.74 -12.91 11.31
C SER A 73 4.70 -13.79 12.11
N LEU A 74 5.89 -14.08 11.57
CA LEU A 74 6.95 -14.79 12.30
C LEU A 74 7.34 -14.04 13.58
N LYS A 75 7.42 -12.70 13.52
CA LYS A 75 7.76 -11.88 14.69
C LYS A 75 6.65 -11.88 15.75
N VAL A 76 5.39 -11.74 15.34
CA VAL A 76 4.23 -11.64 16.24
C VAL A 76 3.92 -12.98 16.91
N PHE A 77 3.98 -14.08 16.17
CA PHE A 77 3.62 -15.41 16.68
C PHE A 77 4.83 -16.22 17.18
N GLY A 78 6.04 -15.94 16.68
CA GLY A 78 7.25 -16.68 17.04
C GLY A 78 8.10 -16.05 18.15
N MET A 79 7.85 -14.80 18.53
CA MET A 79 8.56 -14.11 19.62
C MET A 79 7.58 -13.53 20.65
N LYS A 80 8.11 -12.94 21.73
CA LYS A 80 7.29 -12.26 22.75
C LYS A 80 6.44 -11.18 22.07
N PRO A 81 5.10 -11.31 22.11
CA PRO A 81 4.21 -10.44 21.36
C PRO A 81 4.33 -9.01 21.88
N TYR A 82 4.34 -8.07 20.94
CA TYR A 82 4.44 -6.65 21.23
C TYR A 82 3.38 -5.89 20.45
N ILE A 83 2.75 -4.92 21.11
CA ILE A 83 1.54 -4.28 20.58
C ILE A 83 1.78 -3.60 19.22
N PHE A 84 2.94 -2.97 19.01
CA PHE A 84 3.27 -2.33 17.74
C PHE A 84 3.65 -3.33 16.64
N ASP A 85 4.11 -4.54 17.00
CA ASP A 85 4.32 -5.62 16.03
C ASP A 85 2.95 -6.16 15.54
N ILE A 86 1.97 -6.30 16.45
CA ILE A 86 0.58 -6.67 16.11
C ILE A 86 -0.10 -5.58 15.27
N PHE A 87 0.10 -4.32 15.64
CA PHE A 87 -0.42 -3.19 14.88
C PHE A 87 0.19 -3.14 13.46
N GLU A 88 1.48 -3.43 13.33
CA GLU A 88 2.14 -3.55 12.02
C GLU A 88 1.48 -4.64 11.16
N LEU A 89 1.22 -5.81 11.75
CA LEU A 89 0.54 -6.92 11.08
C LEU A 89 -0.85 -6.51 10.57
N ILE A 90 -1.66 -5.86 11.41
CA ILE A 90 -2.99 -5.38 11.04
C ILE A 90 -2.90 -4.37 9.89
N LEU A 91 -1.97 -3.41 9.96
CA LEU A 91 -1.77 -2.42 8.91
C LEU A 91 -1.37 -3.06 7.57
N ILE A 92 -0.47 -4.04 7.57
CA ILE A 92 -0.06 -4.74 6.35
C ILE A 92 -1.25 -5.48 5.72
N VAL A 93 -2.05 -6.18 6.54
CA VAL A 93 -3.23 -6.90 6.05
C VAL A 93 -4.26 -5.92 5.47
N SER A 94 -4.58 -4.85 6.18
CA SER A 94 -5.50 -3.82 5.67
C SER A 94 -4.98 -3.17 4.40
N PHE A 95 -3.68 -2.89 4.32
CA PHE A 95 -3.07 -2.29 3.14
C PHE A 95 -3.04 -3.24 1.95
N PHE A 96 -2.80 -4.54 2.19
CA PHE A 96 -2.89 -5.58 1.16
C PHE A 96 -4.28 -5.67 0.56
N ILE A 97 -5.32 -5.68 1.40
CA ILE A 97 -6.72 -5.69 0.94
C ILE A 97 -7.01 -4.45 0.09
N HIS A 98 -6.60 -3.27 0.56
CA HIS A 98 -6.75 -2.01 -0.17
C HIS A 98 -6.07 -2.06 -1.55
N CYS A 99 -4.81 -2.50 -1.61
CA CYS A 99 -4.06 -2.63 -2.86
C CYS A 99 -4.65 -3.70 -3.78
N SER A 100 -5.22 -4.78 -3.25
CA SER A 100 -5.90 -5.83 -4.03
C SER A 100 -7.17 -5.33 -4.71
N PHE A 101 -7.91 -4.43 -4.07
CA PHE A 101 -9.10 -3.81 -4.68
C PHE A 101 -8.79 -2.66 -5.63
N ALA A 102 -7.62 -2.02 -5.50
CA ALA A 102 -7.22 -0.87 -6.31
C ALA A 102 -7.33 -1.08 -7.84
N PRO A 103 -6.89 -2.21 -8.43
CA PRO A 103 -7.06 -2.51 -9.86
C PRO A 103 -8.51 -2.37 -10.37
N ARG A 104 -9.49 -2.80 -9.57
CA ARG A 104 -10.92 -2.74 -9.94
C ARG A 104 -11.40 -1.30 -10.01
N ILE A 105 -10.98 -0.48 -9.04
CA ILE A 105 -11.33 0.94 -8.95
C ILE A 105 -10.70 1.71 -10.12
N ILE A 106 -9.43 1.45 -10.42
CA ILE A 106 -8.71 2.08 -11.53
C ILE A 106 -9.37 1.73 -12.86
N ARG A 107 -9.67 0.44 -13.12
CA ARG A 107 -10.34 0.00 -14.36
C ARG A 107 -11.69 0.68 -14.55
N LYS A 108 -12.51 0.77 -13.50
CA LYS A 108 -13.81 1.47 -13.57
C LYS A 108 -13.64 2.95 -13.92
N SER A 109 -12.62 3.61 -13.37
CA SER A 109 -12.34 5.02 -13.68
C SER A 109 -11.89 5.24 -15.13
N LEU A 110 -11.06 4.34 -15.67
CA LEU A 110 -10.63 4.41 -17.06
C LEU A 110 -11.81 4.20 -18.02
N LEU A 111 -12.69 3.24 -17.76
CA LEU A 111 -13.86 2.97 -18.58
C LEU A 111 -14.83 4.16 -18.62
N SER A 112 -15.08 4.79 -17.46
CA SER A 112 -15.91 6.01 -17.36
C SER A 112 -15.36 7.12 -18.24
N ASN A 113 -14.05 7.37 -18.18
CA ASN A 113 -13.43 8.43 -18.98
C ASN A 113 -13.53 8.16 -20.50
N THR A 114 -13.45 6.89 -20.92
CA THR A 114 -13.62 6.52 -22.33
C THR A 114 -15.06 6.76 -22.82
N LEU A 115 -16.05 6.47 -21.98
CA LEU A 115 -17.46 6.73 -22.30
C LEU A 115 -17.74 8.24 -22.43
N ASP A 116 -17.23 9.04 -21.49
CA ASP A 116 -17.37 10.50 -21.54
C ASP A 116 -16.70 11.08 -22.80
N LYS A 117 -15.53 10.57 -23.19
CA LYS A 117 -14.83 11.02 -24.40
C LYS A 117 -15.58 10.64 -25.68
N ASN A 118 -16.16 9.44 -25.74
CA ASN A 118 -16.94 9.00 -26.90
C ASN A 118 -18.25 9.79 -27.03
N SER A 119 -18.94 10.08 -25.92
CA SER A 119 -20.15 10.92 -25.90
C SER A 119 -19.91 12.33 -26.45
N ASN A 120 -18.75 12.92 -26.16
CA ASN A 120 -18.42 14.27 -26.64
C ASN A 120 -18.03 14.29 -28.12
N ASN A 121 -17.55 13.18 -28.67
CA ASN A 121 -17.16 13.07 -30.07
C ASN A 121 -18.34 12.79 -31.03
N THR A 122 -19.48 12.29 -30.54
CA THR A 122 -20.68 12.02 -31.37
C THR A 122 -21.61 13.23 -31.55
N ILE A 123 -21.32 14.37 -30.91
CA ILE A 123 -22.13 15.61 -30.99
C ILE A 123 -21.55 16.59 -32.05
N ILE A 124 -20.62 16.15 -32.89
CA ILE A 124 -20.03 16.91 -34.02
C ILE A 124 -20.32 16.15 -35.30
#